data_AF-A0A7S2Q7B4-F1
#
_entry.id   AF-A0A7S2Q7B4-F1
#
_cell.length_a   1.000
_cell.length_b   1.000
_cell.length_c   1.000
_cell.angle_alpha   90.00
_cell.angle_beta   90.00
_cell.angle_gamma   90.00
#
_symmetry.space_group_name_H-M   'P 1'
#
loop_
_entity.id
_entity.type
_entity.pdbx_description
1 polymer ?
#
loop_
_entity_poly.entity_id
_entity_poly.type
_entity_poly.pdbx_seq_one_letter_code
_entity_poly.pdbx_strand_id
1 'polypeptide(L)'
;GRMHYGHPDIMNKMYMMQQGGVSKATKTLNLSEDIFAGMDFTLRGEQRRIVHREYFHLAKGRDLGFNTVLGFFSKLASGTGEQVITRQAFRLGQVLHLPEALTFYYAHVGYYFTQFLVSVAMPLLVLVWLLVVLSDCDSFFQ
;
A
#
# COMPACT_ATOMS: atom_id res chain seq x y z
N GLY A 1 -5.10 -0.92 18.61
CA GLY A 1 -5.18 -1.02 17.14
C GLY A 1 -4.56 0.24 16.60
N ARG A 2 -3.40 0.19 15.94
CA ARG A 2 -3.22 -0.21 14.53
C ARG A 2 -4.20 0.54 13.61
N MET A 3 -3.70 1.65 13.07
CA MET A 3 -4.21 2.42 11.93
C MET A 3 -5.70 2.78 11.98
N HIS A 4 -6.01 3.95 12.56
CA HIS A 4 -7.31 4.60 12.34
C HIS A 4 -7.10 5.83 11.45
N TYR A 5 -7.68 5.80 10.24
CA TYR A 5 -7.67 6.91 9.29
C TYR A 5 -8.45 8.09 9.89
N GLY A 6 -7.82 9.26 10.00
CA GLY A 6 -8.47 10.47 10.51
C GLY A 6 -7.60 11.38 11.39
N HIS A 7 -6.36 10.99 11.67
CA HIS A 7 -5.41 11.92 12.29
C HIS A 7 -4.79 12.81 11.21
N PRO A 8 -4.87 14.15 11.31
CA PRO A 8 -4.13 15.02 10.41
C PRO A 8 -2.64 14.84 10.72
N ASP A 9 -1.88 14.30 9.76
CA ASP A 9 -0.43 14.24 9.86
C ASP A 9 0.09 15.68 10.04
N ILE A 10 0.57 16.00 11.24
CA ILE A 10 1.14 17.31 11.53
C ILE A 10 2.54 17.31 10.96
N MET A 11 2.61 17.90 9.79
CA MET A 11 3.78 17.91 8.95
C MET A 11 4.31 19.37 9.00
N ASN A 12 5.62 19.59 9.21
CA ASN A 12 6.16 20.95 9.32
C ASN A 12 6.08 21.65 7.95
N LYS A 13 5.05 22.49 7.77
CA LYS A 13 4.74 23.15 6.50
C LYS A 13 5.93 23.89 5.89
N MET A 14 6.74 24.58 6.69
CA MET A 14 7.93 25.30 6.19
C MET A 14 8.99 24.32 5.65
N TYR A 15 9.16 23.19 6.32
CA TYR A 15 10.04 22.10 5.90
C TYR A 15 9.52 21.48 4.58
N MET A 16 8.26 21.05 4.48
CA MET A 16 7.80 20.44 3.21
C MET A 16 7.64 21.42 2.05
N MET A 17 7.30 22.70 2.29
CA MET A 17 7.28 23.69 1.20
C MET A 17 8.68 23.94 0.61
N GLN A 18 9.74 23.73 1.38
CA GLN A 18 11.11 23.73 0.88
C GLN A 18 11.50 22.39 0.21
N GLN A 19 10.67 21.35 0.31
CA GLN A 19 10.97 19.97 -0.15
C GLN A 19 10.27 19.54 -1.43
N GLY A 20 9.20 20.23 -1.86
CA GLY A 20 8.43 19.88 -3.05
C GLY A 20 7.78 21.06 -3.77
N GLY A 21 7.67 20.97 -5.09
CA GLY A 21 7.02 21.97 -5.96
C GLY A 21 5.49 21.83 -6.00
N VAL A 22 4.82 22.95 -6.30
CA VAL A 22 3.35 23.16 -6.29
C VAL A 22 2.55 22.13 -7.11
N SER A 23 3.19 21.37 -8.03
CA SER A 23 2.50 20.39 -8.88
C SER A 23 2.08 19.10 -8.17
N LYS A 24 2.42 18.92 -6.89
CA LYS A 24 2.08 17.74 -6.08
C LYS A 24 0.80 17.88 -5.26
N ALA A 25 0.02 18.95 -5.41
CA ALA A 25 -1.25 19.12 -4.71
C ALA A 25 -2.41 19.13 -5.71
N THR A 26 -2.84 17.95 -6.20
CA THR A 26 -4.08 17.83 -6.98
C THR A 26 -5.06 16.95 -6.22
N LYS A 27 -6.24 17.50 -5.91
CA LYS A 27 -7.29 16.94 -5.03
C LYS A 27 -7.73 15.50 -5.35
N THR A 28 -7.49 15.06 -6.58
CA THR A 28 -7.92 13.75 -7.10
C THR A 28 -6.74 12.81 -7.40
N LEU A 29 -5.52 13.33 -7.53
CA LEU A 29 -4.35 12.57 -7.98
C LEU A 29 -3.48 12.12 -6.80
N ASN A 30 -3.20 13.00 -5.83
CA ASN A 30 -2.27 12.66 -4.74
C ASN A 30 -3.00 12.10 -3.51
N LEU A 31 -3.53 10.88 -3.65
CA LEU A 31 -3.94 10.07 -2.50
C LEU A 31 -2.76 9.57 -1.65
N SER A 32 -1.52 9.82 -2.10
CA SER A 32 -0.28 9.30 -1.51
C SER A 32 0.75 10.40 -1.23
N GLU A 33 0.29 11.61 -0.91
CA GLU A 33 1.13 12.77 -0.59
C GLU A 33 2.16 12.44 0.52
N ASP A 34 1.71 11.75 1.55
CA ASP A 34 2.51 11.26 2.68
C ASP A 34 3.65 10.34 2.24
N ILE A 35 3.38 9.41 1.32
CA ILE A 35 4.38 8.50 0.75
C ILE A 35 5.37 9.29 -0.11
N PHE A 36 4.89 10.23 -0.93
CA PHE A 36 5.75 11.10 -1.74
C PHE A 36 6.65 11.99 -0.88
N ALA A 37 6.15 12.52 0.23
CA ALA A 37 6.94 13.28 1.19
C ALA A 37 8.03 12.39 1.84
N GLY A 38 7.70 11.15 2.20
CA GLY A 38 8.66 10.18 2.72
C GLY A 38 9.77 9.81 1.72
N MET A 39 9.44 9.63 0.45
CA MET A 39 10.43 9.37 -0.61
C MET A 39 11.38 10.56 -0.81
N ASP A 40 10.84 11.80 -0.84
CA ASP A 40 11.65 13.01 -0.98
C ASP A 40 12.56 13.25 0.23
N PHE A 41 12.07 12.98 1.44
CA PHE A 41 12.86 13.04 2.68
C PHE A 41 14.03 12.05 2.64
N THR A 42 13.76 10.81 2.25
CA THR A 42 14.78 9.74 2.19
C THR A 42 15.84 10.01 1.13
N LEU A 43 15.46 10.59 -0.02
CA LEU A 43 16.38 10.90 -1.13
C LEU A 43 17.34 12.06 -0.86
N ARG A 44 16.99 12.99 0.04
CA ARG A 44 17.80 14.21 0.28
C ARG A 44 18.85 14.05 1.38
N GLY A 45 18.94 12.90 2.03
CA GLY A 45 20.07 12.55 2.90
C GLY A 45 20.09 13.21 4.28
N GLU A 46 19.04 13.96 4.67
CA GLU A 46 18.87 14.29 6.09
C GLU A 46 18.55 13.01 6.87
N GLN A 47 18.90 12.98 8.17
CA GLN A 47 18.86 11.78 9.01
C GLN A 47 17.62 10.93 8.71
N ARG A 48 17.81 9.65 8.35
CA ARG A 48 16.75 8.64 8.07
C ARG A 48 15.86 8.34 9.29
N ARG A 49 15.80 9.24 10.25
CA ARG A 49 15.10 9.13 11.52
C ARG A 49 13.89 10.06 11.50
N ILE A 50 12.75 9.51 11.10
CA ILE A 50 11.46 10.16 11.26
C ILE A 50 10.96 9.83 12.67
N VAL A 51 10.76 10.85 13.51
CA VAL A 51 10.13 10.65 14.82
C VAL A 51 8.62 10.67 14.60
N HIS A 52 8.02 9.48 14.60
CA HIS A 52 6.58 9.34 14.56
C HIS A 52 6.02 9.61 15.96
N ARG A 53 5.12 10.60 16.08
CA ARG A 53 4.34 10.83 17.30
C ARG A 53 2.89 10.53 16.98
N GLU A 54 2.38 9.45 17.57
CA GLU A 54 0.98 9.05 17.42
C GLU A 54 0.14 9.78 18.46
N TYR A 55 -0.95 10.42 18.01
CA TYR A 55 -1.99 10.93 18.88
C TYR A 55 -3.26 10.12 18.66
N PHE A 56 -3.74 9.46 19.71
CA PHE A 56 -4.94 8.65 19.66
C PHE A 56 -6.17 9.53 19.93
N HIS A 57 -7.06 9.63 18.95
CA HIS A 57 -8.40 10.17 19.15
C HIS A 57 -9.42 9.03 19.21
N LEU A 58 -10.27 9.05 20.23
CA LEU A 58 -11.42 8.18 20.33
C LEU A 58 -12.46 8.60 19.29
N ALA A 59 -12.43 7.98 18.11
CA ALA A 59 -13.44 8.12 17.08
C ALA A 59 -14.35 6.88 17.07
N LYS A 60 -15.67 7.10 17.00
CA LYS A 60 -16.65 6.02 16.83
C LYS A 60 -16.49 5.43 15.43
N GLY A 61 -16.22 4.12 15.36
CA GLY A 61 -16.14 3.41 14.08
C GLY A 61 -17.41 3.63 13.26
N ARG A 62 -17.25 3.98 11.99
CA ARG A 62 -18.34 4.01 11.03
C ARG A 62 -18.53 2.60 10.49
N ASP A 63 -19.76 2.10 10.46
CA ASP A 63 -20.05 0.82 9.81
C ASP A 63 -19.76 0.96 8.31
N LEU A 64 -18.76 0.22 7.83
CA LEU A 64 -18.32 0.24 6.44
C LEU A 64 -18.84 -1.02 5.76
N GLY A 65 -19.80 -0.85 4.86
CA GLY A 65 -20.24 -1.94 3.98
C GLY A 65 -19.14 -2.35 3.00
N PHE A 66 -19.27 -3.55 2.43
CA PHE A 66 -18.28 -4.14 1.52
C PHE A 66 -17.89 -3.21 0.36
N ASN A 67 -18.86 -2.55 -0.28
CA ASN A 67 -18.59 -1.61 -1.37
C ASN A 67 -17.72 -0.42 -0.96
N THR A 68 -17.88 0.08 0.26
CA THR A 68 -17.07 1.21 0.77
C THR A 68 -15.65 0.76 1.05
N VAL A 69 -15.47 -0.45 1.61
CA VAL A 69 -14.17 -1.06 1.83
C VAL A 69 -13.46 -1.35 0.51
N LEU A 70 -14.18 -1.87 -0.47
CA LEU A 70 -13.65 -2.11 -1.82
C LEU A 70 -13.20 -0.81 -2.48
N GLY A 71 -14.04 0.23 -2.43
CA GLY A 71 -13.68 1.56 -2.95
C GLY A 71 -12.45 2.17 -2.27
N PHE A 72 -12.23 1.88 -0.99
CA PHE A 72 -11.01 2.27 -0.28
C PHE A 72 -9.78 1.52 -0.81
N PHE A 73 -9.84 0.19 -0.92
CA PHE A 73 -8.71 -0.60 -1.44
C PHE A 73 -8.38 -0.29 -2.91
N SER A 74 -9.39 -0.05 -3.75
CA SER A 74 -9.19 0.38 -5.14
C SER A 74 -8.43 1.70 -5.23
N LYS A 75 -8.71 2.64 -4.32
CA LYS A 75 -7.98 3.91 -4.23
C LYS A 75 -6.53 3.72 -3.79
N LEU A 76 -6.27 2.86 -2.81
CA LEU A 76 -4.89 2.53 -2.39
C LEU A 76 -4.10 1.86 -3.52
N ALA A 77 -4.72 0.94 -4.26
CA ALA A 77 -4.10 0.26 -5.39
C ALA A 77 -3.75 1.25 -6.52
N SER A 78 -4.66 2.18 -6.85
CA SER A 78 -4.41 3.24 -7.83
C SER A 78 -3.25 4.14 -7.41
N GLY A 79 -3.22 4.59 -6.15
CA GLY A 79 -2.14 5.42 -5.63
C GLY A 79 -0.79 4.72 -5.68
N THR A 80 -0.75 3.41 -5.40
CA THR A 80 0.49 2.62 -5.53
C THR A 80 0.95 2.53 -6.98
N GLY A 81 0.04 2.34 -7.94
CA GLY A 81 0.38 2.34 -9.37
C GLY A 81 1.03 3.64 -9.83
N GLU A 82 0.50 4.79 -9.37
CA GLU A 82 1.08 6.10 -9.65
C GLU A 82 2.49 6.26 -9.07
N GLN A 83 2.70 5.81 -7.82
CA GLN A 83 4.00 5.90 -7.15
C GLN A 83 5.11 5.18 -7.93
N VAL A 84 4.85 3.99 -8.47
CA VAL A 84 5.83 3.16 -9.21
C VAL A 84 6.37 3.87 -10.44
N ILE A 85 5.51 4.63 -11.13
CA ILE A 85 5.86 5.32 -12.37
C ILE A 85 6.63 6.62 -12.08
N THR A 86 6.67 7.06 -10.82
CA THR A 86 7.30 8.34 -10.49
C THR A 86 8.82 8.29 -10.53
N ARG A 87 9.41 9.42 -10.91
CA ARG A 87 10.86 9.66 -10.86
C ARG A 87 11.45 9.45 -9.45
N GLN A 88 10.66 9.64 -8.41
CA GLN A 88 11.10 9.49 -7.02
C GLN A 88 11.27 8.03 -6.64
N ALA A 89 10.32 7.17 -7.02
CA ALA A 89 10.47 5.73 -6.84
C ALA A 89 11.71 5.21 -7.58
N PHE A 90 11.94 5.68 -8.82
CA PHE A 90 13.13 5.31 -9.58
C PHE A 90 14.44 5.72 -8.87
N ARG A 91 14.55 6.98 -8.45
CA ARG A 91 15.75 7.48 -7.74
C ARG A 91 15.93 6.77 -6.40
N LEU A 92 14.83 6.49 -5.68
CA LEU A 92 14.89 5.83 -4.38
C LEU A 92 15.44 4.41 -4.51
N GLY A 93 15.03 3.69 -5.57
CA GLY A 93 15.59 2.39 -5.91
C GLY A 93 17.09 2.39 -6.17
N GLN A 94 17.69 3.52 -6.57
CA GLN A 94 19.14 3.64 -6.77
C GLN A 94 19.91 3.95 -5.47
N VAL A 95 19.23 4.47 -4.43
CA VAL A 95 19.86 4.96 -3.18
C VAL A 95 19.67 3.97 -2.02
N LEU A 96 18.58 3.21 -2.00
CA LEU A 96 18.30 2.24 -0.94
C LEU A 96 19.24 1.04 -1.00
N HIS A 97 19.65 0.56 0.18
CA HIS A 97 20.38 -0.70 0.29
C HIS A 97 19.43 -1.87 0.04
N LEU A 98 19.94 -3.03 -0.41
CA LEU A 98 19.12 -4.20 -0.74
C LEU A 98 18.03 -4.57 0.30
N PRO A 99 18.30 -4.65 1.62
CA PRO A 99 17.25 -4.98 2.58
C PRO A 99 16.17 -3.88 2.68
N GLU A 100 16.54 -2.61 2.56
CA GLU A 100 15.61 -1.47 2.56
C GLU A 100 14.79 -1.42 1.26
N ALA A 101 15.42 -1.77 0.14
CA ALA A 101 14.74 -1.86 -1.16
C ALA A 101 13.71 -3.00 -1.17
N LEU A 102 14.02 -4.14 -0.54
CA LEU A 102 13.10 -5.27 -0.41
C LEU A 102 11.92 -4.95 0.52
N THR A 103 12.15 -4.27 1.65
CA THR A 103 11.06 -3.83 2.53
C THR A 103 10.19 -2.78 1.85
N PHE A 104 10.79 -1.84 1.12
CA PHE A 104 10.07 -0.86 0.31
C PHE A 104 9.24 -1.55 -0.79
N TYR A 105 9.80 -2.54 -1.48
CA TYR A 105 9.07 -3.32 -2.48
C TYR A 105 7.87 -4.04 -1.88
N TYR A 106 8.06 -4.77 -0.77
CA TYR A 106 6.98 -5.52 -0.13
C TYR A 106 5.86 -4.61 0.38
N ALA A 107 6.19 -3.47 0.98
CA ALA A 107 5.20 -2.52 1.49
C ALA A 107 4.37 -1.83 0.39
N HIS A 108 4.87 -1.78 -0.84
CA HIS A 108 4.21 -1.13 -1.97
C HIS A 108 3.75 -2.18 -3.00
N VAL A 109 4.42 -2.25 -4.15
CA VAL A 109 4.01 -3.08 -5.30
C VAL A 109 3.93 -4.57 -4.97
N GLY A 110 4.88 -5.06 -4.17
CA GLY A 110 4.98 -6.48 -3.82
C GLY A 110 3.74 -7.00 -3.11
N TYR A 111 3.13 -6.19 -2.25
CA TYR A 111 1.86 -6.53 -1.59
C TYR A 111 0.74 -6.79 -2.61
N TYR A 112 0.51 -5.85 -3.53
CA TYR A 112 -0.54 -5.97 -4.54
C TYR A 112 -0.28 -7.09 -5.53
N PHE A 113 0.97 -7.29 -5.93
CA PHE A 113 1.37 -8.39 -6.79
C PHE A 113 1.11 -9.75 -6.12
N THR A 114 1.48 -9.89 -4.85
CA THR A 114 1.21 -11.11 -4.07
C THR A 114 -0.28 -11.35 -3.93
N GLN A 115 -1.06 -10.30 -3.64
CA GLN A 115 -2.51 -10.39 -3.52
C GLN A 115 -3.17 -10.85 -4.83
N PHE A 116 -2.67 -10.36 -5.98
CA PHE A 116 -3.12 -10.82 -7.29
C PHE A 116 -2.83 -12.30 -7.51
N LEU A 117 -1.60 -12.76 -7.22
CA LEU A 117 -1.23 -14.16 -7.34
C LEU A 117 -2.10 -15.07 -6.46
N VAL A 118 -2.34 -14.68 -5.21
CA VAL A 118 -3.21 -15.42 -4.29
C VAL A 118 -4.64 -15.48 -4.83
N SER A 119 -5.17 -14.35 -5.34
CA SER A 119 -6.51 -14.29 -5.92
C SER A 119 -6.68 -15.26 -7.10
N VAL A 120 -5.64 -15.43 -7.94
CA VAL A 120 -5.65 -16.39 -9.07
C VAL A 120 -5.43 -17.83 -8.61
N ALA A 121 -4.57 -18.05 -7.61
CA ALA A 121 -4.25 -19.39 -7.11
C ALA A 121 -5.43 -20.04 -6.37
N MET A 122 -6.25 -19.27 -5.65
CA MET A 122 -7.39 -19.78 -4.89
C MET A 122 -8.44 -20.55 -5.73
N PRO A 123 -8.98 -20.02 -6.83
CA PRO A 123 -9.96 -20.76 -7.64
C PRO A 123 -9.34 -21.98 -8.31
N LEU A 124 -8.07 -21.92 -8.73
CA LEU A 124 -7.35 -23.07 -9.27
C LEU A 124 -7.21 -24.17 -8.22
N LEU A 125 -6.85 -23.81 -6.99
CA LEU A 125 -6.77 -24.73 -5.87
C LEU A 125 -8.13 -25.39 -5.60
N VAL A 126 -9.21 -24.60 -5.52
CA VAL A 126 -10.57 -25.13 -5.31
C VAL A 126 -10.98 -26.07 -6.45
N LEU A 127 -10.67 -25.75 -7.70
CA LEU A 127 -10.96 -26.60 -8.85
C LEU A 127 -10.21 -27.94 -8.75
N VAL A 128 -8.92 -27.92 -8.42
CA VAL A 128 -8.11 -29.13 -8.26
C VAL A 128 -8.70 -30.01 -7.15
N TRP A 129 -9.02 -29.44 -5.99
CA TRP A 129 -9.65 -30.19 -4.89
C TRP A 129 -11.02 -30.75 -5.25
N LEU A 130 -11.84 -29.99 -5.99
CA LEU A 130 -13.12 -30.47 -6.48
C LEU A 130 -12.95 -31.68 -7.41
N LEU A 131 -11.97 -31.62 -8.33
CA LEU A 131 -11.68 -32.74 -9.23
C LEU A 131 -11.22 -33.99 -8.47
N VAL A 132 -10.37 -33.84 -7.45
CA VAL A 132 -9.93 -34.96 -6.59
C VAL A 132 -11.13 -35.59 -5.87
N VAL A 133 -12.01 -34.78 -5.28
CA VAL A 133 -13.21 -35.28 -4.60
C VAL A 133 -14.14 -36.01 -5.59
N LEU A 134 -14.32 -35.47 -6.80
CA LEU A 134 -15.14 -36.12 -7.83
C LEU A 134 -14.52 -37.44 -8.32
N SER A 135 -13.19 -37.55 -8.43
CA SER A 135 -12.53 -38.82 -8.81
C SER A 135 -12.63 -39.89 -7.72
N ASP A 136 -12.64 -39.49 -6.45
CA ASP A 136 -12.74 -40.43 -5.32
C ASP A 136 -14.18 -40.96 -5.14
N CYS A 137 -15.20 -40.22 -5.59
CA CYS A 137 -16.60 -40.66 -5.55
C CYS A 137 -16.87 -41.93 -6.38
N ASP A 138 -16.16 -42.13 -7.51
CA ASP A 138 -16.33 -43.33 -8.35
C ASP A 138 -15.87 -44.61 -7.64
N SER A 139 -14.97 -44.50 -6.66
CA SER A 139 -14.44 -45.65 -5.91
C SER A 139 -15.39 -46.15 -4.81
N PHE A 140 -16.43 -45.38 -4.47
CA PHE A 140 -17.36 -45.67 -3.37
C PHE A 140 -18.70 -46.26 -3.84
N PHE A 141 -18.98 -46.23 -5.15
CA PHE A 141 -20.22 -46.74 -5.77
C PHE A 141 -20.03 -48.07 -6.54
N GLN A 142 -18.86 -48.72 -6.43
CA GLN A 142 -18.64 -50.12 -6.82
C GLN A 142 -18.62 -51.01 -5.59
#